data_AF-U6K965-F1
#
_entry.id   AF-U6K965-F1
#
_cell.length_a   1.000
_cell.length_b   1.000
_cell.length_c   1.000
_cell.angle_alpha   90.00
_cell.angle_beta   90.00
_cell.angle_gamma   90.00
#
_symmetry.space_group_name_H-M   'P 1'
#
loop_
_entity.id
_entity.type
_entity.pdbx_description
1 polymer ?
#
loop_
_entity_poly.entity_id
_entity_poly.type
_entity_poly.pdbx_seq_one_letter_code
_entity_poly.pdbx_strand_id
1 'polypeptide(L)'
;MSIARVSGVLTSHYIFEPYSSLQLYKRALKFLLQLRRGGGSILVIGNKHKTNLLLHPNSPPSTSAAAAAAAAAAAAGRGGGGGGGGRGQALQLLATAAKEHSAVLCQDCVSFAAFLKNISVPVLGVCTPHELHVHPELLSVIDYLLPLQHTQVDAAIRHMLQHKILGPPNSSSSSSSSSSGGGGGSSSGRGTESSSSSSSSSSSSSSSGDNEREEMQKQQEQQLQHMHLWQQQQQLMQQQQMLQQQQQQQAYHHHYQQQQQQQQQQQQQLMQQQQMLQQQQQQQAYHHHYHQQQQQQQQQQQQQQQHFAYYPQQQQQVADVEQQQQIWRQQQQYLHQFYQQQHHQYQQQQQQQQQQQQQVLHRPRFNRGY
;
A
#
# COMPACT_ATOMS: atom_id res chain seq x y z
N MET A 1 -24.83 19.95 -35.38
CA MET A 1 -23.61 19.69 -34.57
C MET A 1 -23.45 18.19 -34.45
N SER A 2 -22.42 17.63 -35.06
CA SER A 2 -22.15 16.18 -35.07
C SER A 2 -21.34 15.81 -33.84
N ILE A 3 -21.90 14.97 -32.95
CA ILE A 3 -21.21 14.45 -31.79
C ILE A 3 -20.49 13.18 -32.23
N ALA A 4 -19.16 13.27 -32.37
CA ALA A 4 -18.32 12.11 -32.65
C ALA A 4 -18.40 11.13 -31.46
N ARG A 5 -19.01 9.97 -31.68
CA ARG A 5 -18.96 8.86 -30.73
C ARG A 5 -17.55 8.26 -30.78
N VAL A 6 -16.78 8.47 -29.72
CA VAL A 6 -15.52 7.75 -29.48
C VAL A 6 -15.89 6.27 -29.33
N SER A 7 -15.49 5.43 -30.29
CA SER A 7 -15.59 3.99 -30.15
C SER A 7 -14.66 3.56 -29.03
N GLY A 8 -15.20 3.35 -27.83
CA GLY A 8 -14.47 2.80 -26.71
C GLY A 8 -14.04 1.38 -27.04
N VAL A 9 -12.82 1.21 -27.53
CA VAL A 9 -12.12 -0.05 -27.47
C VAL A 9 -11.88 -0.32 -25.99
N LEU A 10 -12.84 -0.96 -25.33
CA LEU A 10 -12.65 -1.57 -24.02
C LEU A 10 -11.65 -2.71 -24.21
N THR A 11 -10.37 -2.34 -24.25
CA THR A 11 -9.27 -3.27 -24.11
C THR A 11 -9.54 -4.10 -22.86
N SER A 12 -9.62 -5.43 -23.01
CA SER A 12 -9.83 -6.40 -21.93
C SER A 12 -8.59 -6.47 -21.02
N HIS A 13 -8.19 -5.33 -20.46
CA HIS A 13 -7.12 -5.27 -19.49
C HIS A 13 -7.69 -5.77 -18.17
N TYR A 14 -7.26 -6.97 -17.79
CA TYR A 14 -7.42 -7.44 -16.43
C TYR A 14 -6.60 -6.51 -15.53
N ILE A 15 -7.28 -5.66 -14.76
CA ILE A 15 -6.66 -4.71 -13.83
C ILE A 15 -7.07 -5.13 -12.43
N PHE A 16 -6.10 -5.31 -11.53
CA PHE A 16 -6.44 -5.40 -10.11
C PHE A 16 -6.90 -4.04 -9.63
N GLU A 17 -7.97 -4.01 -8.84
CA GLU A 17 -8.39 -2.81 -8.15
C GLU A 17 -7.22 -2.32 -7.26
N PRO A 18 -6.78 -1.06 -7.40
CA PRO A 18 -5.53 -0.57 -6.80
C PRO A 18 -5.55 -0.62 -5.28
N TYR A 19 -6.71 -0.36 -4.65
CA TYR A 19 -6.83 -0.39 -3.21
C TYR A 19 -6.73 -1.83 -2.67
N SER A 20 -7.38 -2.78 -3.31
CA SER A 20 -7.29 -4.21 -3.02
C SER A 20 -5.85 -4.70 -3.17
N SER A 21 -5.16 -4.24 -4.21
CA SER A 21 -3.73 -4.54 -4.42
C SER A 21 -2.87 -4.03 -3.27
N LEU A 22 -3.09 -2.79 -2.83
CA LEU A 22 -2.39 -2.20 -1.69
C LEU A 22 -2.64 -2.97 -0.39
N GLN A 23 -3.89 -3.40 -0.15
CA GLN A 23 -4.24 -4.22 1.00
C GLN A 23 -3.52 -5.58 0.98
N LEU A 24 -3.46 -6.24 -0.17
CA LEU A 24 -2.72 -7.49 -0.36
C LEU A 24 -1.23 -7.30 -0.07
N TYR A 25 -0.60 -6.25 -0.62
CA TYR A 25 0.79 -5.92 -0.32
C TYR A 25 1.03 -5.66 1.17
N LYS A 26 0.15 -4.89 1.82
CA LYS A 26 0.25 -4.60 3.25
C LYS A 26 0.21 -5.87 4.09
N ARG A 27 -0.69 -6.82 3.76
CA ARG A 27 -0.80 -8.12 4.45
C ARG A 27 0.44 -8.97 4.24
N ALA A 28 0.89 -9.12 3.00
CA ALA A 28 2.09 -9.89 2.65
C ALA A 28 3.35 -9.28 3.31
N LEU A 29 3.51 -7.97 3.27
CA LEU A 29 4.64 -7.26 3.90
C LEU A 29 4.64 -7.43 5.42
N LYS A 30 3.47 -7.34 6.06
CA LYS A 30 3.34 -7.58 7.51
C LYS A 30 3.75 -9.01 7.87
N PHE A 31 3.31 -9.99 7.08
CA PHE A 31 3.70 -11.39 7.24
C PHE A 31 5.23 -11.57 7.11
N LEU A 32 5.83 -11.03 6.05
CA LEU A 32 7.28 -11.09 5.83
C LEU A 32 8.10 -10.44 6.96
N LEU A 33 7.64 -9.31 7.49
CA LEU A 33 8.28 -8.65 8.63
C LEU A 33 8.16 -9.47 9.92
N GLN A 34 7.01 -10.10 10.16
CA GLN A 34 6.83 -10.99 11.30
C GLN A 34 7.73 -12.21 11.20
N LEU A 35 7.80 -12.82 10.01
CA LEU A 35 8.65 -13.97 9.73
C LEU A 35 10.13 -13.63 9.95
N ARG A 36 10.60 -12.46 9.47
CA ARG A 36 11.95 -11.97 9.73
C ARG A 36 12.23 -11.78 11.23
N ARG A 37 11.29 -11.18 11.97
CA ARG A 37 11.43 -10.98 13.43
C ARG A 37 11.53 -12.29 14.19
N GLY A 38 10.87 -13.35 13.70
CA GLY A 38 10.96 -14.69 14.25
C GLY A 38 12.20 -15.48 13.81
N GLY A 39 13.13 -14.89 13.04
CA GLY A 39 14.28 -15.61 12.50
C GLY A 39 13.92 -16.63 11.41
N GLY A 40 12.71 -16.55 10.83
CA GLY A 40 12.28 -17.43 9.77
C GLY A 40 13.04 -17.17 8.47
N SER A 41 13.22 -18.23 7.69
CA SER A 41 13.81 -18.20 6.35
C SER A 41 12.72 -18.33 5.28
N ILE A 42 12.96 -17.75 4.11
CA ILE A 42 12.03 -17.79 2.97
C ILE A 42 12.73 -18.43 1.79
N LEU A 43 12.14 -19.49 1.24
CA LEU A 43 12.59 -20.05 -0.03
C LEU A 43 11.97 -19.26 -1.19
N VAL A 44 12.78 -18.86 -2.16
CA VAL A 44 12.27 -18.19 -3.38
C VAL A 44 12.41 -19.12 -4.57
N ILE A 45 11.31 -19.35 -5.28
CA ILE A 45 11.23 -20.23 -6.45
C ILE A 45 10.66 -19.47 -7.65
N GLY A 46 11.11 -19.84 -8.86
CA GLY A 46 10.63 -19.27 -10.12
C GLY A 46 11.73 -18.55 -10.91
N ASN A 47 11.59 -18.58 -12.23
CA ASN A 47 12.59 -18.06 -13.18
C ASN A 47 12.04 -16.94 -14.08
N LYS A 48 10.80 -16.48 -13.83
CA LYS A 48 10.13 -15.46 -14.66
C LYS A 48 10.88 -14.14 -14.72
N HIS A 49 11.77 -13.90 -13.75
CA HIS A 49 12.66 -12.75 -13.75
C HIS A 49 14.07 -13.17 -13.36
N LYS A 50 14.88 -13.58 -14.36
CA LYS A 50 16.33 -13.90 -14.28
C LYS A 50 17.22 -12.74 -13.76
N THR A 51 16.68 -11.79 -13.00
CA THR A 51 17.48 -10.90 -12.16
C THR A 51 17.88 -11.72 -10.94
N ASN A 52 19.18 -12.06 -10.85
CA ASN A 52 19.81 -12.77 -9.73
C ASN A 52 19.39 -12.18 -8.37
N LEU A 53 18.27 -12.65 -7.82
CA LEU A 53 17.92 -12.49 -6.43
C LEU A 53 18.76 -13.53 -5.67
N LEU A 54 20.05 -13.25 -5.53
CA LEU A 54 20.93 -13.97 -4.61
C LEU A 54 20.51 -13.58 -3.20
N LEU A 55 19.52 -14.30 -2.69
CA LEU A 55 19.05 -14.18 -1.32
C LEU A 55 19.95 -15.02 -0.43
N HIS A 56 21.11 -14.47 -0.06
CA HIS A 56 21.92 -15.00 1.05
C HIS A 56 22.52 -13.87 1.87
N PRO A 57 22.44 -13.99 3.22
CA PRO A 57 23.54 -14.68 3.90
C PRO A 57 23.07 -15.45 5.14
N ASN A 58 23.09 -16.80 5.10
CA ASN A 58 23.47 -17.68 6.23
C ASN A 58 23.03 -19.14 6.06
N SER A 59 22.35 -19.55 4.97
CA SER A 59 22.20 -21.00 4.74
C SER A 59 23.48 -21.54 4.08
N PRO A 60 23.91 -22.77 4.43
CA PRO A 60 25.13 -23.36 3.89
C PRO A 60 25.10 -23.31 2.35
N PRO A 61 26.20 -22.84 1.71
CA PRO A 61 26.24 -22.47 0.29
C PRO A 61 26.02 -23.64 -0.70
N SER A 62 25.81 -24.87 -0.23
CA SER A 62 25.74 -26.06 -1.07
C SER A 62 24.33 -26.45 -1.53
N THR A 63 23.24 -25.98 -0.92
CA THR A 63 21.89 -26.48 -1.25
C THR A 63 20.98 -25.48 -1.98
N SER A 64 21.01 -24.19 -1.64
CA SER A 64 20.00 -23.22 -2.12
C SER A 64 20.17 -22.78 -3.59
N ALA A 65 21.41 -22.57 -4.06
CA ALA A 65 21.68 -22.17 -5.44
C ALA A 65 21.46 -23.34 -6.42
N ALA A 66 21.89 -24.55 -6.04
CA ALA A 66 21.63 -25.77 -6.80
C ALA A 66 20.13 -26.11 -6.84
N ALA A 67 19.42 -25.88 -5.74
CA ALA A 67 17.96 -26.02 -5.67
C ALA A 67 17.25 -25.04 -6.61
N ALA A 68 17.55 -23.74 -6.54
CA ALA A 68 16.94 -22.75 -7.42
C ALA A 68 17.22 -23.03 -8.91
N ALA A 69 18.44 -23.45 -9.25
CA ALA A 69 18.82 -23.85 -10.61
C ALA A 69 18.11 -25.13 -11.07
N ALA A 70 17.98 -26.15 -10.22
CA ALA A 70 17.28 -27.39 -10.53
C ALA A 70 15.76 -27.18 -10.70
N ALA A 71 15.14 -26.34 -9.86
CA ALA A 71 13.74 -25.94 -10.00
C ALA A 71 13.50 -25.14 -11.29
N ALA A 72 14.43 -24.25 -11.64
CA ALA A 72 14.37 -23.49 -12.89
C ALA A 72 14.51 -24.39 -14.14
N ALA A 73 15.37 -25.41 -14.08
CA ALA A 73 15.52 -26.41 -15.14
C ALA A 73 14.25 -27.28 -15.27
N ALA A 74 13.60 -27.64 -14.16
CA ALA A 74 12.35 -28.40 -14.16
C ALA A 74 11.17 -27.63 -14.79
N ALA A 75 11.11 -26.30 -14.61
CA ALA A 75 10.06 -25.45 -15.19
C ALA A 75 10.27 -25.16 -16.69
N ALA A 76 11.52 -25.09 -17.16
CA ALA A 76 11.86 -24.81 -18.56
C ALA A 76 11.61 -25.97 -19.52
N GLY A 77 11.48 -27.22 -19.02
CA GLY A 77 11.30 -28.44 -19.82
C GLY A 77 9.92 -28.63 -20.45
N ARG A 78 9.09 -27.58 -20.56
CA ARG A 78 7.68 -27.70 -21.00
C ARG A 78 7.47 -27.72 -22.52
N GLY A 79 8.54 -27.65 -23.32
CA GLY A 79 8.47 -27.70 -24.79
C GLY A 79 9.46 -28.70 -25.37
N GLY A 80 9.08 -29.97 -25.47
CA GLY A 80 9.85 -31.02 -26.14
C GLY A 80 9.74 -32.35 -25.42
N GLY A 81 8.99 -33.29 -26.00
CA GLY A 81 8.73 -34.60 -25.39
C GLY A 81 10.01 -35.40 -25.16
N GLY A 82 10.13 -35.98 -23.96
CA GLY A 82 11.16 -36.98 -23.64
C GLY A 82 12.11 -36.57 -22.50
N GLY A 83 11.61 -36.53 -21.26
CA GLY A 83 12.48 -36.35 -20.09
C GLY A 83 11.73 -36.14 -18.77
N GLY A 84 11.05 -37.17 -18.26
CA GLY A 84 10.30 -37.12 -16.99
C GLY A 84 11.11 -36.86 -15.71
N GLY A 85 12.41 -36.57 -15.80
CA GLY A 85 13.31 -36.43 -14.64
C GLY A 85 13.18 -35.13 -13.85
N GLY A 86 12.79 -34.01 -14.49
CA GLY A 86 12.76 -32.70 -13.81
C GLY A 86 11.65 -32.58 -12.74
N ARG A 87 10.55 -33.31 -12.93
CA ARG A 87 9.36 -33.22 -12.08
C ARG A 87 9.60 -33.76 -10.66
N GLY A 88 10.39 -34.82 -10.54
CA GLY A 88 10.75 -35.44 -9.26
C GLY A 88 11.68 -34.55 -8.43
N GLN A 89 12.63 -33.87 -9.06
CA GLN A 89 13.59 -33.01 -8.35
C GLN A 89 12.90 -31.78 -7.74
N ALA A 90 11.95 -31.16 -8.46
CA ALA A 90 11.19 -30.02 -7.92
C ALA A 90 10.36 -30.41 -6.70
N LEU A 91 9.72 -31.59 -6.70
CA LEU A 91 8.99 -32.11 -5.54
C LEU A 91 9.90 -32.36 -4.35
N GLN A 92 11.07 -32.98 -4.59
CA GLN A 92 12.01 -33.28 -3.52
C GLN A 92 12.56 -32.00 -2.88
N LEU A 93 12.83 -30.99 -3.70
CA LEU A 93 13.25 -29.66 -3.24
C LEU A 93 12.17 -29.01 -2.38
N LEU A 94 10.91 -28.99 -2.83
CA LEU A 94 9.80 -28.39 -2.08
C LEU A 94 9.50 -29.15 -0.78
N ALA A 95 9.67 -30.48 -0.77
CA ALA A 95 9.55 -31.30 0.43
C ALA A 95 10.66 -30.98 1.46
N THR A 96 11.89 -30.75 1.01
CA THR A 96 12.99 -30.30 1.88
C THR A 96 12.79 -28.85 2.32
N ALA A 97 12.29 -28.01 1.42
CA ALA A 97 12.02 -26.60 1.70
C ALA A 97 11.06 -26.42 2.86
N ALA A 98 10.00 -27.23 2.93
CA ALA A 98 9.03 -27.18 4.02
C ALA A 98 9.64 -27.50 5.41
N LYS A 99 10.82 -28.16 5.46
CA LYS A 99 11.54 -28.44 6.71
C LYS A 99 12.48 -27.31 7.12
N GLU A 100 13.10 -26.66 6.15
CA GLU A 100 14.17 -25.67 6.40
C GLU A 100 13.69 -24.21 6.29
N HIS A 101 12.52 -23.97 5.70
CA HIS A 101 12.00 -22.65 5.42
C HIS A 101 10.63 -22.44 6.05
N SER A 102 10.40 -21.24 6.56
CA SER A 102 9.15 -20.85 7.21
C SER A 102 8.08 -20.39 6.20
N ALA A 103 8.47 -20.05 4.97
CA ALA A 103 7.55 -19.70 3.89
C ALA A 103 8.21 -19.89 2.50
N VAL A 104 7.39 -19.92 1.45
CA VAL A 104 7.83 -19.97 0.05
C VAL A 104 7.31 -18.74 -0.70
N LEU A 105 8.19 -18.04 -1.40
CA LEU A 105 7.84 -16.99 -2.35
C LEU A 105 7.96 -17.53 -3.78
N CYS A 106 6.83 -17.71 -4.45
CA CYS A 106 6.76 -18.22 -5.82
C CYS A 106 6.59 -17.08 -6.82
N GLN A 107 7.60 -16.89 -7.67
CA GLN A 107 7.59 -15.90 -8.76
C GLN A 107 6.93 -16.41 -10.04
N ASP A 108 6.70 -17.72 -10.16
CA ASP A 108 6.07 -18.33 -11.32
C ASP A 108 4.99 -19.34 -10.89
N CYS A 109 3.90 -18.83 -10.33
CA CYS A 109 2.87 -19.67 -9.75
C CYS A 109 2.25 -20.64 -10.75
N VAL A 110 2.11 -20.24 -12.02
CA VAL A 110 1.55 -21.11 -13.08
C VAL A 110 2.38 -22.37 -13.29
N SER A 111 3.71 -22.24 -13.37
CA SER A 111 4.61 -23.39 -13.57
C SER A 111 4.68 -24.29 -12.33
N PHE A 112 4.49 -23.70 -11.14
CA PHE A 112 4.65 -24.41 -9.86
C PHE A 112 3.33 -24.84 -9.19
N ALA A 113 2.17 -24.47 -9.74
CA ALA A 113 0.85 -24.67 -9.13
C ALA A 113 0.61 -26.11 -8.64
N ALA A 114 0.91 -27.09 -9.49
CA ALA A 114 0.71 -28.51 -9.19
C ALA A 114 1.58 -29.01 -8.03
N PHE A 115 2.72 -28.36 -7.79
CA PHE A 115 3.66 -28.74 -6.73
C PHE A 115 3.38 -28.03 -5.41
N LEU A 116 2.83 -26.82 -5.48
CA LEU A 116 2.54 -25.99 -4.32
C LEU A 116 1.34 -26.50 -3.49
N LYS A 117 0.41 -27.26 -4.11
CA LYS A 117 -0.83 -27.73 -3.48
C LYS A 117 -0.65 -28.56 -2.19
N ASN A 118 0.49 -29.22 -2.03
CA ASN A 118 0.77 -30.12 -0.91
C ASN A 118 1.87 -29.61 0.03
N ILE A 119 2.16 -28.31 0.01
CA ILE A 119 3.19 -27.73 0.85
C ILE A 119 2.57 -27.26 2.16
N SER A 120 3.20 -27.62 3.28
CA SER A 120 2.73 -27.30 4.64
C SER A 120 3.18 -25.93 5.16
N VAL A 121 3.82 -25.10 4.32
CA VAL A 121 4.32 -23.78 4.67
C VAL A 121 3.61 -22.71 3.84
N PRO A 122 3.37 -21.50 4.39
CA PRO A 122 2.68 -20.44 3.69
C PRO A 122 3.35 -20.07 2.35
N VAL A 123 2.52 -19.94 1.31
CA VAL A 123 2.96 -19.61 -0.05
C VAL A 123 2.58 -18.16 -0.37
N LEU A 124 3.59 -17.34 -0.63
CA LEU A 124 3.44 -16.02 -1.22
C LEU A 124 3.56 -16.16 -2.74
N GLY A 125 2.46 -15.93 -3.45
CA GLY A 125 2.40 -16.09 -4.90
C GLY A 125 2.43 -14.75 -5.61
N VAL A 126 3.36 -14.58 -6.54
CA VAL A 126 3.45 -13.40 -7.40
C VAL A 126 2.73 -13.71 -8.71
N CYS A 127 1.63 -13.01 -8.98
CA CYS A 127 0.79 -13.29 -10.15
C CYS A 127 0.29 -11.99 -10.80
N THR A 128 0.26 -11.97 -12.13
CA THR A 128 -0.43 -10.96 -12.90
C THR A 128 -1.95 -11.19 -12.87
N PRO A 129 -2.78 -10.14 -13.11
CA PRO A 129 -4.22 -10.31 -13.19
C PRO A 129 -4.64 -11.33 -14.26
N HIS A 130 -3.90 -11.38 -15.37
CA HIS A 130 -4.14 -12.31 -16.46
C HIS A 130 -3.91 -13.76 -16.03
N GLU A 131 -2.82 -14.04 -15.31
CA GLU A 131 -2.53 -15.39 -14.82
C GLU A 131 -3.59 -15.90 -13.85
N LEU A 132 -4.08 -15.06 -12.94
CA LEU A 132 -5.17 -15.47 -12.04
C LEU A 132 -6.49 -15.70 -12.77
N HIS A 133 -6.75 -14.93 -13.83
CA HIS A 133 -7.95 -15.12 -14.63
C HIS A 133 -7.90 -16.43 -15.42
N VAL A 134 -6.75 -16.75 -16.03
CA VAL A 134 -6.55 -17.98 -16.81
C VAL A 134 -6.40 -19.21 -15.90
N HIS A 135 -5.83 -19.04 -14.71
CA HIS A 135 -5.52 -20.08 -13.75
C HIS A 135 -6.13 -19.79 -12.36
N PRO A 136 -7.47 -19.88 -12.21
CA PRO A 136 -8.14 -19.62 -10.93
C PRO A 136 -7.74 -20.62 -9.83
N GLU A 137 -7.22 -21.81 -10.19
CA GLU A 137 -6.68 -22.79 -9.26
C GLU A 137 -5.55 -22.24 -8.38
N LEU A 138 -4.83 -21.22 -8.84
CA LEU A 138 -3.77 -20.55 -8.09
C LEU A 138 -4.27 -19.96 -6.76
N LEU A 139 -5.53 -19.51 -6.71
CA LEU A 139 -6.14 -18.95 -5.50
C LEU A 139 -6.35 -20.00 -4.40
N SER A 140 -6.40 -21.29 -4.76
CA SER A 140 -6.51 -22.38 -3.78
C SER A 140 -5.17 -22.78 -3.16
N VAL A 141 -4.07 -22.30 -3.73
CA VAL A 141 -2.71 -22.71 -3.38
C VAL A 141 -1.86 -21.57 -2.81
N ILE A 142 -2.24 -20.31 -3.10
CA ILE A 142 -1.53 -19.11 -2.65
C ILE A 142 -2.21 -18.55 -1.40
N ASP A 143 -1.49 -18.48 -0.28
CA ASP A 143 -1.98 -17.85 0.96
C ASP A 143 -1.90 -16.32 0.90
N TYR A 144 -0.81 -15.80 0.31
CA TYR A 144 -0.57 -14.36 0.17
C TYR A 144 -0.32 -14.00 -1.29
N LEU A 145 -1.33 -13.42 -1.92
CA LEU A 145 -1.21 -12.94 -3.30
C LEU A 145 -0.46 -11.61 -3.36
N LEU A 146 0.58 -11.56 -4.20
CA LEU A 146 1.32 -10.36 -4.57
C LEU A 146 0.95 -9.99 -6.02
N PRO A 147 -0.04 -9.10 -6.22
CA PRO A 147 -0.51 -8.74 -7.56
C PRO A 147 0.58 -8.01 -8.34
N LEU A 148 0.93 -8.44 -9.54
CA LEU A 148 1.88 -7.72 -10.40
C LEU A 148 1.15 -6.79 -11.38
N GLN A 149 1.43 -5.49 -11.29
CA GLN A 149 1.02 -4.50 -12.27
C GLN A 149 2.25 -3.98 -13.03
N HIS A 150 2.61 -4.65 -14.13
CA HIS A 150 3.73 -4.29 -15.02
C HIS A 150 5.13 -4.17 -14.37
N THR A 151 6.15 -4.12 -15.22
CA THR A 151 7.57 -4.39 -14.88
C THR A 151 8.24 -3.37 -13.96
N GLN A 152 7.83 -2.10 -13.93
CA GLN A 152 8.50 -1.08 -13.10
C GLN A 152 8.12 -1.14 -11.63
N VAL A 153 6.82 -1.28 -11.32
CA VAL A 153 6.34 -1.33 -9.92
C VAL A 153 6.86 -2.60 -9.24
N ASP A 154 6.93 -3.70 -10.00
CA ASP A 154 7.55 -4.94 -9.59
C ASP A 154 9.04 -4.77 -9.22
N ALA A 155 9.82 -4.09 -10.07
CA ALA A 155 11.23 -3.81 -9.76
C ALA A 155 11.37 -2.99 -8.47
N ALA A 156 10.50 -2.00 -8.24
CA ALA A 156 10.49 -1.20 -7.02
C ALA A 156 10.10 -2.02 -5.78
N ILE A 157 9.11 -2.91 -5.89
CA ILE A 157 8.71 -3.81 -4.80
C ILE A 157 9.83 -4.80 -4.51
N ARG A 158 10.45 -5.40 -5.53
CA ARG A 158 11.61 -6.27 -5.35
C ARG A 158 12.76 -5.55 -4.69
N HIS A 159 13.06 -4.33 -5.13
CA HIS A 159 14.07 -3.49 -4.50
C HIS A 159 13.73 -3.18 -3.03
N MET A 160 12.45 -2.90 -2.73
CA MET A 160 11.98 -2.67 -1.37
C MET A 160 12.07 -3.95 -0.51
N LEU A 161 11.69 -5.11 -1.04
CA LEU A 161 11.78 -6.39 -0.36
C LEU A 161 13.26 -6.73 -0.07
N GLN A 162 14.13 -6.55 -1.06
CA GLN A 162 15.58 -6.71 -0.91
C GLN A 162 16.13 -5.79 0.19
N HIS A 163 15.93 -4.48 0.09
CA HIS A 163 16.53 -3.55 1.03
C HIS A 163 15.92 -3.62 2.44
N LYS A 164 14.59 -3.73 2.56
CA LYS A 164 13.92 -3.60 3.86
C LYS A 164 13.76 -4.91 4.60
N ILE A 165 13.66 -6.05 3.91
CA ILE A 165 13.37 -7.34 4.54
C ILE A 165 14.59 -8.24 4.52
N LEU A 166 15.32 -8.26 3.41
CA LEU A 166 16.46 -9.16 3.27
C LEU A 166 17.75 -8.53 3.80
N GLY A 167 17.74 -7.20 3.99
CA GLY A 167 18.92 -6.44 4.37
C GLY A 167 19.85 -6.22 3.16
N PRO A 168 20.80 -5.30 3.24
CA PRO A 168 21.88 -5.28 2.27
C PRO A 168 22.54 -6.67 2.27
N PRO A 169 22.93 -7.22 1.11
CA PRO A 169 23.76 -8.41 1.10
C PRO A 169 24.93 -8.10 2.03
N ASN A 170 25.14 -8.91 3.07
CA ASN A 170 26.28 -8.73 3.95
C ASN A 170 27.52 -8.82 3.07
N SER A 171 28.04 -7.67 2.62
CA SER A 171 29.40 -7.49 2.17
C SER A 171 30.20 -8.08 3.29
N SER A 172 30.72 -9.28 3.04
CA SER A 172 31.42 -10.07 4.04
C SER A 172 32.45 -9.16 4.64
N SER A 173 32.22 -8.71 5.87
CA SER A 173 33.27 -8.17 6.69
C SER A 173 34.23 -9.33 6.84
N SER A 174 35.28 -9.31 6.02
CA SER A 174 36.46 -10.11 6.18
C SER A 174 36.96 -9.84 7.60
N SER A 175 36.53 -10.70 8.52
CA SER A 175 37.09 -10.86 9.83
C SER A 175 38.51 -11.39 9.64
N SER A 176 39.44 -10.48 9.38
CA SER A 176 40.85 -10.71 9.59
C SER A 176 41.04 -10.97 11.07
N SER A 177 41.14 -12.25 11.41
CA SER A 177 41.67 -12.76 12.67
C SER A 177 43.09 -12.22 12.86
N SER A 178 43.24 -11.12 13.61
CA SER A 178 44.53 -10.67 14.10
C SER A 178 44.94 -11.53 15.29
N SER A 179 45.69 -12.59 15.00
CA SER A 179 46.51 -13.32 15.95
C SER A 179 47.70 -12.47 16.40
N SER A 180 47.90 -12.47 17.72
CA SER A 180 49.04 -12.04 18.53
C SER A 180 50.46 -12.02 17.93
N GLY A 181 51.21 -10.97 18.28
CA GLY A 181 52.67 -10.83 18.27
C GLY A 181 53.01 -9.34 18.24
N GLY A 182 53.74 -8.69 19.15
CA GLY A 182 54.93 -9.10 19.89
C GLY A 182 56.14 -8.32 19.35
N GLY A 183 56.67 -7.36 20.12
CA GLY A 183 57.86 -6.54 19.79
C GLY A 183 57.55 -5.31 18.92
N GLY A 184 58.17 -4.14 19.06
CA GLY A 184 59.35 -3.71 19.78
C GLY A 184 60.01 -2.60 18.96
N GLY A 185 60.44 -1.51 19.60
CA GLY A 185 61.56 -0.68 19.11
C GLY A 185 61.30 0.45 18.11
N SER A 186 61.71 1.65 18.54
CA SER A 186 62.66 2.53 17.82
C SER A 186 62.15 3.56 16.80
N SER A 187 62.06 4.80 17.28
CA SER A 187 62.83 6.00 16.86
C SER A 187 63.13 6.34 15.39
N SER A 188 63.24 7.66 15.16
CA SER A 188 63.78 8.41 13.99
C SER A 188 62.76 8.68 12.87
N GLY A 189 62.64 9.86 12.25
CA GLY A 189 63.42 11.09 12.24
C GLY A 189 63.45 11.62 10.80
N ARG A 190 63.46 12.97 10.63
CA ARG A 190 63.78 13.73 9.39
C ARG A 190 62.68 13.71 8.30
N GLY A 191 62.32 14.80 7.61
CA GLY A 191 63.06 15.99 7.19
C GLY A 191 63.46 15.83 5.71
N THR A 192 62.90 16.66 4.81
CA THR A 192 63.29 16.94 3.39
C THR A 192 62.11 17.73 2.78
N GLU A 193 62.15 19.04 2.55
CA GLU A 193 62.97 19.83 1.61
C GLU A 193 62.97 19.31 0.17
N SER A 194 62.32 20.08 -0.71
CA SER A 194 62.62 20.08 -2.14
C SER A 194 62.51 21.51 -2.66
N SER A 195 63.68 22.11 -2.84
CA SER A 195 63.97 23.33 -3.57
C SER A 195 64.22 23.05 -5.06
N SER A 196 63.95 24.05 -5.91
CA SER A 196 64.60 24.27 -7.22
C SER A 196 64.31 25.74 -7.62
N SER A 197 65.27 26.65 -7.43
CA SER A 197 66.31 27.10 -8.38
C SER A 197 65.70 27.86 -9.59
N SER A 198 65.68 29.19 -9.65
CA SER A 198 66.78 30.19 -9.81
C SER A 198 66.86 30.73 -11.25
N SER A 199 66.80 32.04 -11.43
CA SER A 199 67.72 32.81 -12.29
C SER A 199 67.50 34.31 -12.13
N SER A 200 68.62 35.00 -11.92
CA SER A 200 68.81 36.44 -11.80
C SER A 200 69.16 37.05 -13.15
N SER A 201 68.77 38.31 -13.37
CA SER A 201 69.61 39.30 -14.07
C SER A 201 69.06 40.71 -13.87
N SER A 202 69.98 41.61 -13.62
CA SER A 202 69.81 43.03 -13.29
C SER A 202 70.18 43.89 -14.50
N SER A 203 69.44 44.98 -14.72
CA SER A 203 69.99 46.21 -15.32
C SER A 203 69.00 47.38 -15.25
N SER A 204 69.59 48.56 -15.19
CA SER A 204 69.09 49.82 -14.67
C SER A 204 68.50 50.74 -15.74
N SER A 205 67.91 51.85 -15.26
CA SER A 205 67.68 53.16 -15.91
C SER A 205 66.52 53.33 -16.89
N SER A 206 65.48 54.06 -16.45
CA SER A 206 65.10 55.39 -16.99
C SER A 206 63.78 55.88 -16.38
N SER A 207 63.88 56.94 -15.57
CA SER A 207 62.81 57.66 -14.89
C SER A 207 62.07 58.59 -15.85
N SER A 208 60.87 58.22 -16.33
CA SER A 208 59.85 59.09 -16.96
C SER A 208 58.54 58.33 -17.28
N GLY A 209 58.05 57.45 -16.39
CA GLY A 209 56.91 56.57 -16.72
C GLY A 209 55.98 56.17 -15.57
N ASP A 210 56.07 56.83 -14.41
CA ASP A 210 55.28 56.44 -13.22
C ASP A 210 53.76 56.67 -13.38
N ASN A 211 53.33 57.55 -14.29
CA ASN A 211 51.89 57.84 -14.48
C ASN A 211 51.13 56.73 -15.25
N GLU A 212 51.76 56.02 -16.20
CA GLU A 212 51.06 54.99 -16.99
C GLU A 212 50.83 53.69 -16.21
N ARG A 213 51.71 53.37 -15.26
CA ARG A 213 51.55 52.19 -14.39
C ARG A 213 50.39 52.37 -13.41
N GLU A 214 50.19 53.58 -12.90
CA GLU A 214 49.10 53.88 -11.98
C GLU A 214 47.73 53.86 -12.69
N GLU A 215 47.66 54.33 -13.94
CA GLU A 215 46.44 54.21 -14.76
C GLU A 215 46.10 52.77 -15.11
N MET A 216 47.09 51.95 -15.48
CA MET A 216 46.87 50.53 -15.76
C MET A 216 46.39 49.77 -14.51
N GLN A 217 46.93 50.10 -13.34
CA GLN A 217 46.52 49.50 -12.08
C GLN A 217 45.09 49.92 -11.70
N LYS A 218 44.72 51.19 -11.88
CA LYS A 218 43.34 51.67 -11.71
C LYS A 218 42.37 50.98 -12.67
N GLN A 219 42.76 50.77 -13.92
CA GLN A 219 41.92 50.09 -14.90
C GLN A 219 41.70 48.61 -14.53
N GLN A 220 42.73 47.94 -14.02
CA GLN A 220 42.63 46.57 -13.52
C GLN A 220 41.71 46.49 -12.28
N GLU A 221 41.83 47.44 -11.36
CA GLU A 221 41.01 47.50 -10.15
C GLU A 221 39.53 47.79 -10.46
N GLN A 222 39.24 48.65 -11.44
CA GLN A 222 37.89 48.87 -11.94
C GLN A 222 37.29 47.60 -12.56
N GLN A 223 38.09 46.82 -13.30
CA GLN A 223 37.63 45.54 -13.84
C GLN A 223 37.31 44.52 -12.74
N LEU A 224 38.13 44.46 -11.69
CA LEU A 224 37.89 43.60 -10.52
C LEU A 224 36.63 44.02 -9.77
N GLN A 225 36.42 45.32 -9.54
CA GLN A 225 35.18 45.82 -8.92
C GLN A 225 33.96 45.48 -9.78
N HIS A 226 34.06 45.62 -11.11
CA HIS A 226 32.96 45.27 -12.01
C HIS A 226 32.64 43.77 -11.97
N MET A 227 33.65 42.91 -11.98
CA MET A 227 33.48 41.47 -11.86
C MET A 227 32.85 41.07 -10.52
N HIS A 228 33.25 41.72 -9.42
CA HIS A 228 32.69 41.48 -8.09
C HIS A 228 31.22 41.88 -8.01
N LEU A 229 30.85 43.05 -8.55
CA LEU A 229 29.47 43.51 -8.62
C LEU A 229 28.60 42.57 -9.45
N TRP A 230 29.13 42.10 -10.58
CA TRP A 230 28.45 41.12 -11.42
C TRP A 230 28.19 39.81 -10.65
N GLN A 231 29.21 39.30 -9.94
CA GLN A 231 29.10 38.07 -9.16
C GLN A 231 28.06 38.21 -8.04
N GLN A 232 28.03 39.37 -7.37
CA GLN A 232 27.03 39.68 -6.35
C GLN A 232 25.61 39.68 -6.93
N GLN A 233 25.42 40.28 -8.13
CA GLN A 233 24.12 40.28 -8.80
C GLN A 233 23.67 38.86 -9.16
N GLN A 234 24.59 38.00 -9.61
CA GLN A 234 24.28 36.61 -9.94
C GLN A 234 23.85 35.80 -8.70
N GLN A 235 24.51 36.01 -7.55
CA GLN A 235 24.10 35.39 -6.28
C GLN A 235 22.70 35.80 -5.86
N LEU A 236 22.35 37.08 -6.02
CA LEU A 236 21.05 37.61 -5.62
C LEU A 236 19.91 37.03 -6.48
N MET A 237 20.17 36.86 -7.78
CA MET A 237 19.22 36.20 -8.69
C MET A 237 18.99 34.73 -8.30
N GLN A 238 20.06 34.01 -7.95
CA GLN A 238 19.97 32.61 -7.54
C GLN A 238 19.21 32.45 -6.22
N GLN A 239 19.40 33.37 -5.27
CA GLN A 239 18.65 33.40 -4.02
C GLN A 239 17.16 33.65 -4.25
N GLN A 240 16.81 34.60 -5.14
CA GLN A 240 15.41 34.90 -5.47
C GLN A 240 14.71 33.69 -6.14
N GLN A 241 15.41 32.98 -7.02
CA GLN A 241 14.88 31.79 -7.69
C GLN A 241 14.61 30.66 -6.69
N MET A 242 15.50 30.46 -5.70
CA MET A 242 15.28 29.48 -4.64
C MET A 242 14.04 29.81 -3.80
N LEU A 243 13.87 31.10 -3.45
CA LEU A 243 12.72 31.54 -2.65
C LEU A 243 11.40 31.31 -3.38
N GLN A 244 11.36 31.59 -4.68
CA GLN A 244 10.19 31.35 -5.52
C GLN A 244 9.84 29.86 -5.61
N GLN A 245 10.85 28.99 -5.73
CA GLN A 245 10.64 27.54 -5.76
C GLN A 245 10.11 27.02 -4.41
N GLN A 246 10.59 27.55 -3.29
CA GLN A 246 10.11 27.19 -1.95
C GLN A 246 8.63 27.59 -1.76
N GLN A 247 8.23 28.78 -2.22
CA GLN A 247 6.85 29.24 -2.11
C GLN A 247 5.90 28.37 -2.94
N GLN A 248 6.34 27.92 -4.12
CA GLN A 248 5.56 27.02 -4.97
C GLN A 248 5.38 25.64 -4.34
N GLN A 249 6.40 25.11 -3.65
CA GLN A 249 6.27 23.85 -2.90
C GLN A 249 5.29 23.98 -1.72
N GLN A 250 5.29 25.10 -1.00
CA GLN A 250 4.32 25.34 0.09
C GLN A 250 2.89 25.43 -0.45
N ALA A 251 2.68 26.15 -1.56
CA ALA A 251 1.37 26.23 -2.21
C ALA A 251 0.88 24.84 -2.66
N TYR A 252 1.78 24.03 -3.22
CA TYR A 252 1.46 22.66 -3.62
C TYR A 252 1.05 21.79 -2.43
N HIS A 253 1.76 21.91 -1.30
CA HIS A 253 1.44 21.15 -0.09
C HIS A 253 0.09 21.54 0.50
N HIS A 254 -0.22 22.84 0.53
CA HIS A 254 -1.50 23.34 1.02
C HIS A 254 -2.68 22.87 0.14
N HIS A 255 -2.50 22.85 -1.18
CA HIS A 255 -3.51 22.34 -2.11
C HIS A 255 -3.77 20.85 -1.91
N TYR A 256 -2.71 20.05 -1.75
CA TYR A 256 -2.84 18.61 -1.52
C TYR A 256 -3.57 18.30 -0.21
N GLN A 257 -3.31 19.07 0.84
CA GLN A 257 -3.99 18.91 2.13
C GLN A 257 -5.49 19.23 2.03
N GLN A 258 -5.86 20.27 1.29
CA GLN A 258 -7.25 20.63 1.05
C GLN A 258 -8.00 19.55 0.26
N GLN A 259 -7.34 18.93 -0.73
CA GLN A 259 -7.91 17.84 -1.51
C GLN A 259 -8.18 16.59 -0.66
N GLN A 260 -7.29 16.24 0.27
CA GLN A 260 -7.53 15.14 1.21
C GLN A 260 -8.74 15.41 2.12
N GLN A 261 -8.93 16.64 2.58
CA GLN A 261 -10.08 17.00 3.41
C GLN A 261 -11.41 16.85 2.67
N GLN A 262 -11.49 17.28 1.41
CA GLN A 262 -12.68 17.07 0.58
C GLN A 262 -12.98 15.58 0.38
N GLN A 263 -11.95 14.78 0.11
CA GLN A 263 -12.13 13.34 -0.10
C GLN A 263 -12.63 12.64 1.17
N GLN A 264 -12.18 13.08 2.35
CA GLN A 264 -12.67 12.57 3.64
C GLN A 264 -14.15 12.95 3.89
N GLN A 265 -14.55 14.18 3.60
CA GLN A 265 -15.96 14.59 3.71
C GLN A 265 -16.87 13.78 2.78
N GLN A 266 -16.43 13.53 1.55
CA GLN A 266 -17.21 12.76 0.59
C GLN A 266 -17.38 11.29 1.05
N GLN A 267 -16.33 10.71 1.64
CA GLN A 267 -16.40 9.36 2.21
C GLN A 267 -17.34 9.29 3.42
N GLN A 268 -17.35 10.33 4.28
CA GLN A 268 -18.30 10.42 5.39
C GLN A 268 -19.76 10.50 4.91
N GLN A 269 -20.04 11.31 3.88
CA GLN A 269 -21.39 11.39 3.30
C GLN A 269 -21.84 10.05 2.72
N LEU A 270 -20.94 9.32 2.04
CA LEU A 270 -21.26 8.04 1.45
C LEU A 270 -21.56 6.98 2.52
N MET A 271 -20.79 6.96 3.61
CA MET A 271 -21.04 6.07 4.75
C MET A 271 -22.41 6.36 5.38
N GLN A 272 -22.74 7.64 5.54
CA GLN A 272 -24.01 8.04 6.14
C GLN A 272 -25.21 7.67 5.27
N GLN A 273 -25.08 7.82 3.94
CA GLN A 273 -26.10 7.38 2.99
C GLN A 273 -26.29 5.85 3.04
N GLN A 274 -25.19 5.09 3.11
CA GLN A 274 -25.26 3.63 3.23
C GLN A 274 -25.94 3.19 4.54
N GLN A 275 -25.65 3.87 5.65
CA GLN A 275 -26.27 3.60 6.93
C GLN A 275 -27.79 3.89 6.91
N MET A 276 -28.20 5.00 6.28
CA MET A 276 -29.61 5.32 6.07
C MET A 276 -30.30 4.23 5.23
N LEU A 277 -29.66 3.79 4.14
CA LEU A 277 -30.22 2.76 3.26
C LEU A 277 -30.39 1.42 3.99
N GLN A 278 -29.41 1.06 4.81
CA GLN A 278 -29.47 -0.16 5.62
C GLN A 278 -30.59 -0.10 6.66
N GLN A 279 -30.77 1.06 7.30
CA GLN A 279 -31.86 1.27 8.26
C GLN A 279 -33.23 1.21 7.56
N GLN A 280 -33.36 1.74 6.35
CA GLN A 280 -34.59 1.64 5.56
C GLN A 280 -34.91 0.19 5.18
N GLN A 281 -33.93 -0.60 4.76
CA GLN A 281 -34.13 -2.03 4.50
C GLN A 281 -34.58 -2.79 5.75
N GLN A 282 -34.01 -2.45 6.91
CA GLN A 282 -34.40 -3.09 8.17
C GLN A 282 -35.84 -2.75 8.54
N GLN A 283 -36.28 -1.51 8.34
CA GLN A 283 -37.68 -1.13 8.55
C GLN A 283 -38.63 -1.85 7.57
N GLN A 284 -38.26 -1.99 6.30
CA GLN A 284 -39.05 -2.75 5.33
C GLN A 284 -39.16 -4.23 5.71
N ALA A 285 -38.05 -4.85 6.12
CA ALA A 285 -38.04 -6.23 6.59
C ALA A 285 -38.92 -6.40 7.84
N TYR A 286 -38.87 -5.45 8.76
CA TYR A 286 -39.72 -5.45 9.96
C TYR A 286 -41.21 -5.34 9.59
N HIS A 287 -41.56 -4.46 8.65
CA HIS A 287 -42.93 -4.34 8.14
C HIS A 287 -43.42 -5.62 7.45
N HIS A 288 -42.55 -6.26 6.67
CA HIS A 288 -42.87 -7.49 5.96
C HIS A 288 -43.12 -8.66 6.91
N HIS A 289 -42.29 -8.77 7.95
CA HIS A 289 -42.43 -9.78 9.00
C HIS A 289 -43.75 -9.60 9.77
N TYR A 290 -44.09 -8.36 10.13
CA TYR A 290 -45.33 -8.06 10.84
C TYR A 290 -46.57 -8.41 10.02
N HIS A 291 -46.55 -8.11 8.71
CA HIS A 291 -47.67 -8.40 7.83
C HIS A 291 -47.89 -9.92 7.66
N GLN A 292 -46.80 -10.69 7.56
CA GLN A 292 -46.86 -12.14 7.49
C GLN A 292 -47.46 -12.76 8.76
N GLN A 293 -47.10 -12.25 9.93
CA GLN A 293 -47.67 -12.70 11.21
C GLN A 293 -49.17 -12.43 11.30
N GLN A 294 -49.62 -11.28 10.81
CA GLN A 294 -51.05 -10.93 10.78
C GLN A 294 -51.85 -11.87 9.86
N GLN A 295 -51.27 -12.28 8.72
CA GLN A 295 -51.89 -13.21 7.79
C GLN A 295 -52.08 -14.60 8.39
N GLN A 296 -51.10 -15.09 9.18
CA GLN A 296 -51.23 -16.37 9.88
C GLN A 296 -52.33 -16.34 10.95
N GLN A 297 -52.48 -15.23 11.70
CA GLN A 297 -53.59 -15.09 12.66
C GLN A 297 -54.96 -15.10 11.97
N GLN A 298 -55.12 -14.46 10.81
CA GLN A 298 -56.38 -14.51 10.07
C GLN A 298 -56.72 -15.92 9.58
N GLN A 299 -55.73 -16.70 9.11
CA GLN A 299 -55.98 -18.09 8.72
C GLN A 299 -56.43 -18.97 9.90
N GLN A 300 -55.82 -18.81 11.08
CA GLN A 300 -56.27 -19.54 12.28
C GLN A 300 -57.70 -19.15 12.70
N GLN A 301 -58.08 -17.87 12.57
CA GLN A 301 -59.46 -17.46 12.85
C GLN A 301 -60.48 -18.06 11.87
N GLN A 302 -60.16 -18.11 10.58
CA GLN A 302 -61.06 -18.75 9.61
C GLN A 302 -61.25 -20.24 9.91
N GLN A 303 -60.19 -20.95 10.33
CA GLN A 303 -60.32 -22.35 10.74
C GLN A 303 -61.17 -22.52 12.00
N GLN A 304 -61.05 -21.62 12.99
CA GLN A 304 -61.92 -21.66 14.17
C GLN A 304 -63.37 -21.31 13.85
N GLN A 305 -63.65 -20.38 12.93
CA GLN A 305 -65.02 -20.08 12.51
C GLN A 305 -65.70 -21.27 11.80
N GLN A 306 -64.95 -22.05 11.01
CA GLN A 306 -65.48 -23.30 10.45
C GLN A 306 -65.78 -24.35 11.52
N HIS A 307 -64.98 -24.39 12.60
CA HIS A 307 -65.25 -25.28 13.73
C HIS A 307 -66.48 -24.85 14.56
N PHE A 308 -66.72 -23.54 14.70
CA PHE A 308 -67.85 -23.01 15.46
C PHE A 308 -69.20 -23.13 14.75
N ALA A 309 -69.22 -23.28 13.43
CA ALA A 309 -70.46 -23.49 12.67
C ALA A 309 -71.22 -24.78 13.07
N TYR A 310 -70.59 -25.68 13.82
CA TYR A 310 -71.16 -26.98 14.20
C TYR A 310 -71.91 -26.98 15.56
N TYR A 311 -71.84 -25.91 16.38
CA TYR A 311 -72.51 -25.86 17.71
C TYR A 311 -73.10 -24.47 18.03
N PRO A 312 -74.41 -24.24 17.85
CA PRO A 312 -75.02 -22.91 18.00
C PRO A 312 -75.38 -22.46 19.44
N GLN A 313 -74.98 -23.16 20.51
CA GLN A 313 -75.55 -22.94 21.86
C GLN A 313 -74.63 -22.25 22.90
N GLN A 314 -73.59 -21.51 22.50
CA GLN A 314 -72.72 -20.72 23.41
C GLN A 314 -72.41 -19.29 22.89
N GLN A 315 -73.41 -18.54 22.43
CA GLN A 315 -73.19 -17.24 21.79
C GLN A 315 -72.80 -16.08 22.75
N GLN A 316 -73.01 -16.19 24.06
CA GLN A 316 -72.78 -15.07 24.98
C GLN A 316 -71.29 -14.88 25.38
N GLN A 317 -70.45 -15.91 25.28
CA GLN A 317 -69.03 -15.83 25.70
C GLN A 317 -68.08 -15.39 24.58
N VAL A 318 -68.54 -15.39 23.31
CA VAL A 318 -67.70 -15.06 22.15
C VAL A 318 -67.48 -13.54 22.01
N ALA A 319 -68.45 -12.73 22.44
CA ALA A 319 -68.35 -11.27 22.36
C ALA A 319 -67.20 -10.69 23.21
N ASP A 320 -66.92 -11.29 24.36
CA ASP A 320 -65.86 -10.85 25.28
C ASP A 320 -64.47 -11.13 24.69
N VAL A 321 -64.31 -12.29 24.02
CA VAL A 321 -63.06 -12.67 23.36
C VAL A 321 -62.79 -11.77 22.15
N GLU A 322 -63.80 -11.41 21.37
CA GLU A 322 -63.64 -10.47 20.25
C GLU A 322 -63.27 -9.06 20.72
N GLN A 323 -63.91 -8.58 21.81
CA GLN A 323 -63.60 -7.29 22.40
C GLN A 323 -62.17 -7.25 22.94
N GLN A 324 -61.75 -8.30 23.66
CA GLN A 324 -60.38 -8.43 24.18
C GLN A 324 -59.35 -8.46 23.04
N GLN A 325 -59.68 -9.10 21.92
CA GLN A 325 -58.82 -9.14 20.75
C GLN A 325 -58.75 -7.80 20.00
N GLN A 326 -59.84 -7.01 19.99
CA GLN A 326 -59.80 -5.64 19.49
C GLN A 326 -58.91 -4.73 20.36
N ILE A 327 -59.02 -4.83 21.68
CA ILE A 327 -58.17 -4.06 22.62
C ILE A 327 -56.69 -4.39 22.38
N TRP A 328 -56.38 -5.67 22.16
CA TRP A 328 -55.00 -6.10 21.89
C TRP A 328 -54.45 -5.52 20.59
N ARG A 329 -55.26 -5.50 19.51
CA ARG A 329 -54.88 -4.84 18.23
C ARG A 329 -54.63 -3.35 18.42
N GLN A 330 -55.46 -2.66 19.19
CA GLN A 330 -55.30 -1.24 19.47
C GLN A 330 -53.99 -0.94 20.22
N GLN A 331 -53.65 -1.74 21.24
CA GLN A 331 -52.39 -1.58 21.97
C GLN A 331 -51.17 -1.77 21.06
N GLN A 332 -51.21 -2.75 20.15
CA GLN A 332 -50.11 -2.94 19.20
C GLN A 332 -49.94 -1.77 18.23
N GLN A 333 -51.04 -1.23 17.71
CA GLN A 333 -50.99 -0.04 16.86
C GLN A 333 -50.39 1.16 17.60
N TYR A 334 -50.78 1.36 18.86
CA TYR A 334 -50.26 2.43 19.70
C TYR A 334 -48.75 2.30 19.94
N LEU A 335 -48.28 1.09 20.30
CA LEU A 335 -46.85 0.81 20.49
C LEU A 335 -46.04 1.07 19.21
N HIS A 336 -46.59 0.72 18.05
CA HIS A 336 -45.94 0.95 16.77
C HIS A 336 -45.79 2.45 16.46
N GLN A 337 -46.85 3.24 16.68
CA GLN A 337 -46.80 4.69 16.50
C GLN A 337 -45.79 5.35 17.44
N PHE A 338 -45.75 4.92 18.70
CA PHE A 338 -44.80 5.43 19.70
C PHE A 338 -43.35 5.20 19.28
N TYR A 339 -43.03 4.01 18.76
CA TYR A 339 -41.69 3.69 18.28
C TYR A 339 -41.26 4.54 17.07
N GLN A 340 -42.18 4.79 16.13
CA GLN A 340 -41.88 5.65 14.99
C GLN A 340 -41.55 7.09 15.42
N GLN A 341 -42.30 7.62 16.41
CA GLN A 341 -42.08 8.97 16.93
C GLN A 341 -40.69 9.12 17.59
N GLN A 342 -40.33 8.17 18.45
CA GLN A 342 -39.00 8.10 19.08
C GLN A 342 -37.88 8.08 18.04
N HIS A 343 -38.03 7.24 17.01
CA HIS A 343 -37.03 7.12 15.97
C HIS A 343 -36.86 8.41 15.15
N HIS A 344 -37.95 9.12 14.88
CA HIS A 344 -37.91 10.40 14.17
C HIS A 344 -37.18 11.49 14.98
N GLN A 345 -37.43 11.52 16.30
CA GLN A 345 -36.76 12.46 17.20
C GLN A 345 -35.25 12.21 17.28
N TYR A 346 -34.83 10.94 17.29
CA TYR A 346 -33.42 10.55 17.27
C TYR A 346 -32.70 11.00 16.00
N GLN A 347 -33.33 10.85 14.82
CA GLN A 347 -32.77 11.32 13.56
C GLN A 347 -32.57 12.85 13.54
N GLN A 348 -33.53 13.64 14.04
CA GLN A 348 -33.36 15.09 14.12
C GLN A 348 -32.19 15.49 15.01
N GLN A 349 -31.98 14.79 16.13
CA GLN A 349 -30.89 15.08 17.05
C GLN A 349 -29.51 14.80 16.41
N GLN A 350 -29.38 13.71 15.64
CA GLN A 350 -28.16 13.45 14.87
C GLN A 350 -27.89 14.53 13.82
N GLN A 351 -28.94 15.01 13.14
CA GLN A 351 -28.79 16.04 12.12
C GLN A 351 -28.30 17.37 12.74
N GLN A 352 -28.81 17.74 13.92
CA GLN A 352 -28.29 18.91 14.66
C GLN A 352 -26.84 18.75 15.07
N GLN A 353 -26.41 17.57 15.55
CA GLN A 353 -25.00 17.36 15.92
C GLN A 353 -24.07 17.51 14.71
N GLN A 354 -24.47 17.05 13.54
CA GLN A 354 -23.69 17.23 12.32
C GLN A 354 -23.58 18.70 11.91
N GLN A 355 -24.68 19.47 12.02
CA GLN A 355 -24.63 20.90 11.73
C GLN A 355 -23.70 21.65 12.69
N GLN A 356 -23.69 21.29 13.98
CA GLN A 356 -22.76 21.89 14.94
C GLN A 356 -21.30 21.56 14.61
N GLN A 357 -20.99 20.33 14.20
CA GLN A 357 -19.62 19.97 13.79
C GLN A 357 -19.17 20.75 12.55
N GLN A 358 -20.06 20.98 11.58
CA GLN A 358 -19.76 21.81 10.41
C GLN A 358 -19.51 23.27 10.80
N GLN A 359 -20.28 23.82 11.75
CA GLN A 359 -20.06 25.19 12.24
C GLN A 359 -18.74 25.34 13.00
N VAL A 360 -18.27 24.30 13.71
CA VAL A 360 -16.95 24.33 14.36
C VAL A 360 -15.82 24.33 13.32
N LEU A 361 -15.97 23.60 12.20
CA LEU A 361 -15.00 23.60 11.12
C LEU A 361 -14.92 24.93 10.36
N HIS A 362 -16.03 25.65 10.28
CA HIS A 362 -16.12 26.96 9.60
C HIS A 362 -15.90 28.14 10.54
N ARG A 363 -15.62 27.91 11.83
CA ARG A 363 -15.26 28.99 12.74
C ARG A 363 -13.95 29.59 12.22
N PRO A 364 -13.94 30.83 11.70
CA PRO A 364 -12.72 31.45 11.22
C PRO A 364 -11.75 31.42 12.37
N ARG A 365 -10.58 30.80 12.19
CA ARG A 365 -9.51 30.96 13.15
C ARG A 365 -9.16 32.44 13.14
N PHE A 366 -9.69 33.17 14.12
CA PHE A 366 -9.31 34.55 14.36
C PHE A 366 -7.79 34.56 14.45
N ASN A 367 -7.16 35.07 13.40
CA ASN A 367 -5.73 35.32 13.37
C ASN A 367 -5.46 36.27 14.53
N ARG A 368 -4.93 35.71 15.62
CA ARG A 368 -4.46 36.50 16.75
C ARG A 368 -3.13 37.08 16.30
N GLY A 369 -3.23 38.23 15.63
CA GLY A 369 -2.08 39.00 15.18
C GLY A 369 -1.22 39.33 16.39
N TYR A 370 0.05 38.97 16.29
CA TYR A 370 1.15 39.48 17.10
C TYR A 370 2.08 40.26 16.18
#